data_AF-A0AAV9MEN6-F1
#
_entry.id   AF-A0AAV9MEN6-F1
#
_cell.length_a   1.000
_cell.length_b   1.000
_cell.length_c   1.000
_cell.angle_alpha   90.00
_cell.angle_beta   90.00
_cell.angle_gamma   90.00
#
_symmetry.space_group_name_H-M   'P 1'
#
loop_
_entity.id
_entity.type
_entity.pdbx_description
1 polymer ?
#
loop_
_entity_poly.entity_id
_entity_poly.type
_entity_poly.pdbx_seq_one_letter_code
_entity_poly.pdbx_strand_id
1 'polypeptide(L)'
;MISHMYLQPDIAAPGTAILAAWIENDTEVTRSGHQPPLFNIDSGTSLSCAHVSAIVATLKSQNPSWSPSAIRSAIMTTGANLIIV
;
A
#
# COMPACT_ATOMS: atom_id res chain seq x y z
N MET A 1 25.49 -10.70 4.22
CA MET A 1 25.73 -10.00 5.50
C MET A 1 24.37 -9.50 5.99
N ILE A 2 23.71 -10.27 6.86
CA ILE A 2 22.36 -9.95 7.36
C ILE A 2 22.47 -8.85 8.42
N SER A 3 21.99 -7.65 8.11
CA SER A 3 21.93 -6.51 9.03
C SER A 3 20.79 -6.72 10.04
N HIS A 4 21.07 -7.48 11.09
CA HIS A 4 20.12 -7.90 12.14
C HIS A 4 19.91 -6.81 13.21
N MET A 5 19.74 -5.54 12.81
CA MET A 5 19.60 -4.39 13.71
C MET A 5 18.48 -3.42 13.29
N TYR A 6 17.65 -3.80 12.31
CA TYR A 6 16.57 -2.96 11.79
C TYR A 6 15.25 -3.74 11.78
N LEU A 7 14.25 -3.28 12.53
CA LEU A 7 12.93 -3.91 12.59
C LEU A 7 12.19 -3.66 11.27
N GLN A 8 11.80 -4.73 10.61
CA GLN A 8 10.98 -4.70 9.39
C GLN A 8 9.78 -5.62 9.57
N PRO A 9 8.65 -5.34 8.91
CA PRO A 9 8.36 -4.15 8.11
C PRO A 9 8.25 -2.88 8.96
N ASP A 10 8.35 -1.71 8.33
CA ASP A 10 8.18 -0.44 9.04
C ASP A 10 6.72 -0.22 9.44
N ILE A 11 5.80 -0.25 8.48
CA ILE A 11 4.39 0.07 8.66
C ILE A 11 3.52 -0.98 7.94
N ALA A 12 2.34 -1.26 8.48
CA ALA A 12 1.32 -2.07 7.85
C ALA A 12 0.14 -1.21 7.37
N ALA A 13 -0.46 -1.59 6.25
CA ALA A 13 -1.64 -0.94 5.67
C ALA A 13 -2.56 -1.99 5.03
N PRO A 14 -3.85 -1.67 4.79
CA PRO A 14 -4.79 -2.61 4.16
C PRO A 14 -4.29 -3.10 2.81
N GLY A 15 -4.27 -4.42 2.64
CA GLY A 15 -3.82 -5.06 1.39
C GLY A 15 -4.55 -6.36 1.09
N THR A 16 -5.66 -6.65 1.76
CA THR A 16 -6.49 -7.81 1.48
C THR A 16 -7.87 -7.38 1.03
N ALA A 17 -8.42 -8.08 0.04
CA ALA A 17 -9.73 -7.81 -0.55
C ALA A 17 -9.93 -6.32 -0.92
N ILE A 18 -8.93 -5.72 -1.56
CA ILE A 18 -8.98 -4.32 -1.98
C ILE A 18 -9.58 -4.26 -3.38
N LEU A 19 -10.66 -3.48 -3.53
CA LEU A 19 -11.25 -3.16 -4.83
C LEU A 19 -10.43 -2.04 -5.49
N ALA A 20 -9.81 -2.33 -6.64
CA ALA A 20 -9.01 -1.38 -7.39
C ALA A 20 -9.33 -1.45 -8.89
N ALA A 21 -8.97 -0.39 -9.63
CA ALA A 21 -9.11 -0.37 -11.08
C ALA A 21 -8.27 -1.50 -11.71
N TRP A 22 -8.81 -2.14 -12.75
CA TRP A 22 -8.18 -3.28 -13.40
C TRP A 22 -8.04 -3.07 -14.90
N ILE A 23 -7.10 -3.79 -15.50
CA ILE A 23 -6.85 -3.71 -16.94
C ILE A 23 -7.96 -4.42 -17.72
N GLU A 24 -8.41 -3.79 -18.79
CA GLU A 24 -9.52 -4.29 -19.63
C GLU A 24 -9.13 -5.47 -20.52
N ASN A 25 -7.91 -6.01 -20.44
CA ASN A 25 -7.47 -7.10 -21.32
C ASN A 25 -7.01 -8.34 -20.54
N ASP A 26 -7.39 -8.42 -19.26
CA ASP A 26 -7.11 -9.57 -18.41
C ASP A 26 -8.16 -10.67 -18.61
N THR A 27 -7.77 -11.73 -19.32
CA THR A 27 -8.64 -12.86 -19.60
C THR A 27 -8.83 -13.81 -18.40
N GLU A 28 -7.99 -13.73 -17.35
CA GLU A 28 -8.12 -14.58 -16.17
C GLU A 28 -9.26 -14.11 -15.26
N VAL A 29 -9.40 -12.79 -15.11
CA VAL A 29 -10.48 -12.18 -14.32
C VAL A 29 -11.78 -12.07 -15.14
N THR A 30 -11.67 -12.06 -16.47
CA THR A 30 -12.83 -11.96 -17.36
C THR A 30 -13.62 -13.26 -17.40
N ARG A 31 -14.86 -13.22 -16.91
CA ARG A 31 -15.78 -14.36 -16.99
C ARG A 31 -16.17 -14.62 -18.44
N SER A 32 -16.19 -15.89 -18.87
CA SER A 32 -16.54 -16.26 -20.25
C SER A 32 -17.87 -15.62 -20.68
N GLY A 33 -17.85 -14.97 -21.86
CA GLY A 33 -19.01 -14.28 -22.43
C GLY A 33 -19.32 -12.90 -21.83
N HIS A 34 -18.47 -12.36 -20.95
CA HIS A 34 -18.61 -11.03 -20.37
C HIS A 34 -17.47 -10.12 -20.80
N GLN A 35 -17.70 -8.80 -20.73
CA GLN A 35 -16.62 -7.84 -20.87
C GLN A 35 -15.71 -7.88 -19.62
N PRO A 36 -14.41 -7.59 -19.80
CA PRO A 36 -13.45 -7.46 -18.71
C PRO A 36 -13.92 -6.41 -17.69
N PRO A 37 -13.84 -6.69 -16.38
CA PRO A 37 -14.33 -5.75 -15.38
C PRO A 37 -13.38 -4.55 -15.25
N LEU A 38 -13.96 -3.35 -15.08
CA LEU A 38 -13.19 -2.12 -14.83
C LEU A 38 -12.49 -2.10 -13.46
N PHE A 39 -12.96 -2.93 -12.54
CA PHE A 39 -12.44 -3.06 -11.19
C PHE A 39 -12.30 -4.53 -10.81
N ASN A 40 -11.27 -4.85 -10.03
CA ASN A 40 -11.03 -6.18 -9.50
C ASN A 40 -10.79 -6.11 -7.99
N ILE A 41 -11.14 -7.18 -7.28
CA ILE A 41 -10.82 -7.34 -5.86
C ILE A 41 -9.61 -8.26 -5.76
N ASP A 42 -8.50 -7.74 -5.22
CA ASP A 42 -7.26 -8.49 -5.10
C ASP A 42 -6.60 -8.31 -3.72
N SER A 43 -5.64 -9.17 -3.40
CA SER A 43 -4.89 -9.16 -2.14
C SER A 43 -3.39 -9.24 -2.36
N GLY A 44 -2.62 -8.40 -1.70
CA GLY A 44 -1.16 -8.39 -1.75
C GLY A 44 -0.53 -7.20 -1.03
N THR A 45 0.75 -7.35 -0.67
CA THR A 45 1.55 -6.26 -0.10
C THR A 45 1.76 -5.10 -1.08
N SER A 46 1.60 -5.34 -2.39
CA SER A 46 1.54 -4.32 -3.44
C SER A 46 0.39 -3.33 -3.23
N LEU A 47 -0.79 -3.81 -2.81
CA LEU A 47 -1.95 -2.97 -2.52
C LEU A 47 -1.77 -2.22 -1.20
N SER A 48 -1.15 -2.84 -0.19
CA SER A 48 -0.71 -2.11 1.03
C SER A 48 0.29 -1.00 0.69
N CYS A 49 1.24 -1.24 -0.21
CA CYS A 49 2.24 -0.26 -0.65
C CYS A 49 1.58 0.95 -1.32
N ALA A 50 0.56 0.75 -2.15
CA ALA A 50 -0.18 1.83 -2.77
C ALA A 50 -0.89 2.73 -1.73
N HIS A 51 -1.49 2.14 -0.69
CA HIS A 51 -2.09 2.90 0.41
C HIS A 51 -1.07 3.76 1.15
N VAL A 52 0.10 3.20 1.51
CA VAL A 52 1.17 3.96 2.18
C VAL A 52 1.71 5.06 1.27
N SER A 53 1.85 4.79 -0.03
CA SER A 53 2.32 5.77 -1.02
C SER A 53 1.38 6.98 -1.13
N ALA A 54 0.07 6.75 -1.10
CA ALA A 54 -0.92 7.83 -1.09
C ALA A 54 -0.83 8.70 0.18
N ILE A 55 -0.62 8.08 1.35
CA ILE A 55 -0.41 8.80 2.62
C ILE A 55 0.86 9.64 2.54
N VAL A 56 1.97 9.07 2.06
CA VAL A 56 3.25 9.78 1.87
C VAL A 56 3.09 10.97 0.93
N ALA A 57 2.39 10.79 -0.20
CA ALA A 57 2.12 11.87 -1.16
C ALA A 57 1.32 13.00 -0.52
N THR A 58 0.31 12.67 0.28
CA THR A 58 -0.51 13.65 1.02
C THR A 58 0.33 14.42 2.03
N LEU A 59 1.14 13.72 2.83
CA LEU A 59 2.04 14.34 3.81
C LEU A 59 3.07 15.25 3.15
N LYS A 60 3.64 14.84 2.00
CA LYS A 60 4.59 15.64 1.24
C LYS A 60 3.95 16.86 0.60
N SER A 61 2.70 16.75 0.15
CA SER A 61 1.93 17.87 -0.38
C SER A 61 1.65 18.93 0.70
N GLN A 62 1.27 18.50 1.91
CA GLN A 62 1.00 19.41 3.03
C GLN A 62 2.28 19.95 3.68
N ASN A 63 3.38 19.18 3.62
CA ASN A 63 4.67 19.55 4.21
C ASN A 63 5.81 19.42 3.17
N PRO A 64 5.90 20.33 2.18
CA PRO A 64 6.87 20.20 1.08
C PRO A 64 8.33 20.20 1.53
N SER A 65 8.66 20.82 2.67
CA SER A 65 10.02 20.88 3.22
C SER A 65 10.45 19.61 3.97
N TRP A 66 9.53 18.70 4.30
CA TRP A 66 9.88 17.50 5.07
C TRP A 66 10.79 16.56 4.28
N SER A 67 11.82 16.06 4.96
CA SER A 67 12.71 15.01 4.43
C SER A 67 11.99 13.65 4.38
N PRO A 68 12.48 12.70 3.57
CA PRO A 68 11.96 11.33 3.58
C PRO A 68 11.98 10.68 4.98
N SER A 69 13.02 10.96 5.77
CA SER A 69 13.13 10.47 7.15
C SER A 69 12.08 11.09 8.09
N ALA A 70 11.74 12.36 7.92
CA ALA A 70 10.70 13.02 8.71
C ALA A 70 9.31 12.43 8.39
N ILE A 71 9.00 12.19 7.12
CA ILE A 71 7.73 11.56 6.71
C ILE A 71 7.64 10.13 7.28
N ARG A 72 8.71 9.33 7.15
CA ARG A 72 8.74 7.98 7.73
C ARG A 72 8.52 8.03 9.24
N SER A 73 9.22 8.91 9.96
CA SER A 73 9.07 9.07 11.41
C SER A 73 7.64 9.45 11.81
N ALA A 74 7.03 10.40 11.09
CA ALA A 74 5.66 10.83 11.35
C ALA A 74 4.66 9.66 11.18
N ILE A 75 4.77 8.88 10.11
CA ILE A 75 3.90 7.72 9.87
C ILE A 75 4.11 6.65 10.94
N MET A 76 5.37 6.33 11.28
CA MET A 76 5.70 5.28 12.25
C MET A 76 5.22 5.61 13.67
N THR A 77 5.31 6.87 14.08
CA THR A 77 4.96 7.31 15.44
C THR A 77 3.47 7.60 15.62
N THR A 78 2.73 7.80 14.52
CA THR A 78 1.28 8.03 14.53
C THR A 78 0.46 6.80 14.13
N GLY A 79 1.10 5.78 13.56
CA GLY A 79 0.47 4.51 13.22
C GLY A 79 -0.22 3.88 14.44
N ALA A 80 -1.36 3.24 14.20
CA ALA A 80 -2.02 2.46 15.24
C ALA A 80 -1.07 1.34 15.72
N ASN A 81 -1.07 1.06 17.03
CA ASN A 81 -0.33 -0.06 17.60
C ASN A 81 -0.97 -1.37 17.13
N LEU A 82 -0.55 -1.85 15.97
CA LEU A 82 -0.85 -3.19 15.50
C LEU A 82 0.27 -4.10 15.98
N ILE A 83 -0.01 -4.94 16.98
CA ILE A 83 0.89 -6.03 17.35
C ILE A 83 0.88 -7.02 16.19
N ILE A 84 1.96 -7.04 15.43
CA ILE A 84 2.24 -8.08 14.44
C ILE A 84 2.80 -9.26 15.23
N VAL A 85 1.91 -10.14 15.72
CA VAL A 85 2.29 -11.46 16.28
C VAL A 85 2.49 -12.46 15.15
#